data_AF-A0A6B3FSM4-F1
#
_entry.id   AF-A0A6B3FSM4-F1
#
_cell.length_a   1.000
_cell.length_b   1.000
_cell.length_c   1.000
_cell.angle_alpha   90.00
_cell.angle_beta   90.00
_cell.angle_gamma   90.00
#
_symmetry.space_group_name_H-M   'P 1'
#
loop_
_entity.id
_entity.type
_entity.pdbx_description
1 polymer ?
#
loop_
_entity_poly.entity_id
_entity_poly.type
_entity_poly.pdbx_seq_one_letter_code
_entity_poly.pdbx_strand_id
1 'polypeptide(L)' 'FQMLYGIRSDEHVRLAAEGHRMRVYTAYGTDWYGYFMRRLAEKPANLLFFGRSILTKG' A
#
# COMPACT_ATOMS: atom_id res chain seq x y z
N PHE A 1 -4.60 13.04 -4.97
CA PHE A 1 -3.61 12.15 -4.31
C PHE A 1 -3.95 10.69 -4.55
N GLN A 2 -2.95 9.81 -4.56
CA GLN A 2 -3.13 8.36 -4.72
C GLN A 2 -2.27 7.63 -3.68
N MET A 3 -2.85 6.72 -2.91
CA MET A 3 -2.15 5.98 -1.87
C MET A 3 -2.63 4.53 -1.78
N LEU A 4 -1.78 3.65 -1.25
CA LEU A 4 -2.08 2.23 -1.08
C LEU A 4 -2.97 2.00 0.14
N TYR A 5 -3.91 1.08 0.02
CA TYR A 5 -4.74 0.64 1.14
C TYR A 5 -3.85 0.14 2.30
N GLY A 6 -4.11 0.64 3.52
CA GLY A 6 -3.41 0.25 4.74
C GLY A 6 -2.12 1.02 5.08
N ILE A 7 -1.64 1.89 4.19
CA ILE A 7 -0.49 2.79 4.45
C ILE A 7 -1.03 4.14 4.89
N ARG A 8 -0.57 4.67 6.05
CA ARG A 8 -0.87 6.04 6.53
C ARG A 8 -2.35 6.44 6.39
N SER A 9 -3.24 5.60 6.90
CA SER A 9 -4.69 5.78 6.79
C SER A 9 -5.20 7.11 7.35
N ASP A 10 -4.54 7.68 8.36
CA ASP A 10 -4.92 8.98 8.91
C ASP A 10 -4.67 10.12 7.93
N GLU A 11 -3.61 10.03 7.11
CA GLU A 11 -3.30 11.00 6.06
C GLU A 11 -4.35 10.95 4.94
N HIS A 12 -4.91 9.77 4.68
CA HIS A 12 -5.98 9.61 3.71
C HIS A 12 -7.21 10.44 4.10
N VAL A 13 -7.58 10.37 5.37
CA VAL A 13 -8.72 11.09 5.94
C VAL A 13 -8.42 12.57 5.99
N ARG A 14 -7.21 12.98 6.42
CA ARG A 14 -6.81 14.39 6.46
C ARG A 14 -6.89 15.05 5.08
N LEU A 15 -6.28 14.43 4.07
CA LEU A 15 -6.30 14.96 2.70
C LEU A 15 -7.71 14.97 2.09
N ALA A 16 -8.55 13.99 2.43
CA ALA A 16 -9.95 14.00 2.00
C ALA A 16 -10.75 15.12 2.69
N ALA A 17 -10.50 15.37 3.98
CA ALA A 17 -11.12 16.44 4.75
C ALA A 17 -10.69 17.85 4.29
N GLU A 18 -9.45 17.99 3.80
CA GLU A 18 -8.94 19.19 3.14
C GLU A 18 -9.56 19.44 1.74
N GLY A 19 -10.48 18.57 1.29
CA GLY A 19 -11.19 18.70 0.02
C GLY A 19 -10.39 18.18 -1.19
N HIS A 20 -9.25 17.52 -0.97
CA HIS A 20 -8.47 16.97 -2.06
C HIS A 20 -9.04 15.64 -2.56
N ARG A 21 -8.98 15.44 -3.88
CA ARG A 21 -9.43 14.18 -4.50
C ARG A 21 -8.46 13.04 -4.16
N MET A 22 -8.89 12.18 -3.25
CA MET A 22 -8.15 11.02 -2.76
C MET A 22 -8.58 9.75 -3.53
N ARG A 23 -7.62 8.95 -4.00
CA ARG A 23 -7.85 7.59 -4.53
C ARG A 23 -7.05 6.55 -3.74
N VAL A 24 -7.74 5.54 -3.22
CA VAL A 24 -7.13 4.41 -2.51
C VAL A 24 -7.00 3.22 -3.46
N TYR A 25 -5.77 2.74 -3.69
CA TYR A 25 -5.56 1.51 -4.44
C TYR A 25 -5.70 0.31 -3.51
N THR A 26 -6.74 -0.49 -3.72
CA THR A 26 -7.04 -1.69 -2.93
C THR A 26 -6.75 -2.91 -3.79
N ALA A 27 -5.74 -3.69 -3.40
CA ALA A 27 -5.52 -5.00 -4.00
C ALA A 27 -6.50 -5.99 -3.35
N TYR A 28 -7.41 -6.57 -4.15
CA TYR A 28 -8.40 -7.54 -3.70
C TYR A 28 -8.24 -8.85 -4.49
N GLY A 29 -8.57 -9.98 -3.84
CA GLY A 29 -8.56 -11.31 -4.47
C GLY A 29 -7.96 -12.40 -3.58
N THR A 30 -8.48 -13.63 -3.71
CA THR A 30 -8.03 -14.83 -2.98
C THR A 30 -6.68 -15.35 -3.48
N ASP A 31 -6.33 -15.06 -4.72
CA ASP A 31 -5.07 -15.49 -5.36
C ASP A 31 -3.92 -14.46 -5.19
N TRP A 32 -4.05 -13.62 -4.16
CA TRP A 32 -3.06 -12.60 -3.82
C TRP A 32 -1.67 -13.21 -3.55
N TYR A 33 -1.63 -14.43 -3.01
CA TYR A 33 -0.39 -15.12 -2.64
C TYR A 33 0.43 -15.51 -3.87
N GLY A 34 -0.20 -16.06 -4.92
CA GLY A 34 0.47 -16.41 -6.17
C GLY A 34 0.99 -15.17 -6.91
N TYR A 35 0.18 -14.11 -6.97
CA TYR A 35 0.61 -12.82 -7.55
C TYR A 35 1.74 -12.18 -6.74
N PHE A 36 1.66 -12.21 -5.41
CA PHE A 36 2.67 -11.66 -4.51
C PHE A 36 4.00 -12.41 -4.63
N MET A 37 3.99 -13.75 -4.61
CA MET A 37 5.19 -14.57 -4.76
C MET A 37 5.85 -14.38 -6.13
N ARG A 38 5.07 -14.25 -7.21
CA ARG A 38 5.60 -13.93 -8.54
C ARG A 38 6.30 -12.56 -8.55
N ARG A 39 5.69 -11.53 -7.95
CA ARG A 39 6.32 -10.21 -7.83
C ARG A 39 7.53 -10.18 -6.90
N LEU A 40 7.55 -11.06 -5.89
CA LEU A 40 8.66 -11.24 -4.95
C LEU A 40 9.91 -11.76 -5.67
N ALA A 41 9.71 -12.76 -6.53
CA ALA A 41 10.77 -13.38 -7.32
C ALA A 41 11.32 -12.42 -8.40
N GLU A 42 10.48 -11.52 -8.94
CA GLU A 42 10.88 -10.58 -9.99
C GLU A 42 11.71 -9.39 -9.47
N LYS A 43 11.46 -8.86 -8.25
CA LYS A 43 12.19 -7.69 -7.70
C LYS A 43 12.31 -7.70 -6.17
N PRO A 44 13.38 -8.28 -5.59
CA PRO A 44 13.58 -8.32 -4.13
C PRO A 44 13.71 -6.94 -3.48
N ALA A 45 14.12 -5.90 -4.22
CA ALA A 45 14.23 -4.53 -3.70
C ALA A 45 12.88 -3.92 -3.25
N ASN A 46 11.76 -4.32 -3.87
CA ASN A 46 10.43 -3.82 -3.49
C ASN A 46 9.97 -4.38 -2.13
N LEU A 47 10.49 -5.54 -1.74
CA LEU A 47 10.12 -6.20 -0.48
C LEU A 47 10.69 -5.48 0.74
N LEU A 48 11.94 -4.98 0.64
CA LEU A 48 12.56 -4.17 1.70
C LEU A 48 11.80 -2.85 1.93
N PHE A 49 11.35 -2.21 0.85
CA PHE A 49 10.54 -0.99 0.94
C PHE A 49 9.18 -1.25 1.61
N PHE A 50 8.50 -2.35 1.23
CA PHE A 50 7.22 -2.73 1.82
C PHE A 50 7.37 -3.19 3.28
N GLY A 51 8.41 -3.95 3.59
CA GLY A 51 8.72 -4.34 4.97
C GLY A 51 8.96 -3.13 5.86
N ARG A 52 9.71 -2.13 5.36
CA ARG A 52 9.93 -0.86 6.08
C ARG A 52 8.62 -0.08 6.27
N SER A 53 7.72 -0.04 5.29
CA SER A 53 6.45 0.68 5.44
C SER A 53 5.50 0.01 6.43
N ILE A 54 5.57 -1.32 6.59
CA ILE A 54 4.86 -2.05 7.65
C ILE A 54 5.51 -1.79 9.02
N LEU A 55 6.84 -1.82 9.12
CA LEU A 55 7.57 -1.58 10.37
C LEU A 55 7.50 -0.12 10.86
N THR A 56 7.22 0.84 9.97
CA THR A 56 7.01 2.25 10.35
C THR A 56 5.57 2.52 10.83
N LYS A 57 4.71 1.50 11.00
CA LYS A 57 3.55 1.60 11.89
C LYS A 57 4.05 1.51 13.34
N GLY A 58 4.60 2.62 13.82
CA GLY A 58 4.94 2.89 15.22
C GLY A 58 4.70 4.36 15.47
#